data_AF-A0A137PFR3-F1
#
_entry.id   AF-A0A137PFR3-F1
#
_cell.length_a   1.000
_cell.length_b   1.000
_cell.length_c   1.000
_cell.angle_alpha   90.00
_cell.angle_beta   90.00
_cell.angle_gamma   90.00
#
_symmetry.space_group_name_H-M   'P 1'
#
loop_
_entity.id
_entity.type
_entity.pdbx_description
1 polymer ?
#
loop_
_entity_poly.entity_id
_entity_poly.type
_entity_poly.pdbx_seq_one_letter_code
_entity_poly.pdbx_strand_id
1 'polypeptide(L)'
;MDVENNFIKPILSFYYGKGASEIEAHKEIIKQYGQHAITYKTIKKWFIEFRKEGGVKDNKPKQKKKVSDEFIIDLVYKNPGLNLVELGKLAKVSGSVISRRLKQINDGIEIVNYKNKSGYKSEKKFTDKFLVGLVDENPGKNMKELAELAGCCESTIYKRLKQINKNRSKDRKIILQKSATNTPRKPRRLTNEFITKLVNENPGVSMKKIAELANYSISTISKRLKEINSCGEIVYYYKSGPQKINRELDDESLNNLVIANSRLGATKLANFTNISVSTTRSKLKRIKGDSEEIKYAKKKAKKISDEFLISLVNENPGLNMRELATLANTSASTICNRIKKINSSGEKLVYFKKSDKKFTDEFLINLINENPALNMKELAELVNVSEQTVSHRIKRIKIDGGRLNYIKKYQHMKL
;
A
#
# COMPACT_ATOMS: atom_id res chain seq x y z
N MET A 1 0.67 -45.41 11.39
CA MET A 1 -0.65 -44.98 11.88
C MET A 1 -0.73 -43.48 11.76
N ASP A 2 -1.82 -42.94 11.21
CA ASP A 2 -1.96 -41.51 10.97
C ASP A 2 -2.35 -40.78 12.28
N VAL A 3 -1.33 -40.37 13.03
CA VAL A 3 -1.47 -39.78 14.37
C VAL A 3 -2.36 -38.53 14.34
N GLU A 4 -2.33 -37.76 13.24
CA GLU A 4 -3.18 -36.58 13.08
C GLU A 4 -4.67 -36.94 13.03
N ASN A 5 -5.03 -37.98 12.28
CA ASN A 5 -6.43 -38.35 12.07
C ASN A 5 -7.00 -39.20 13.20
N ASN A 6 -6.17 -40.04 13.83
CA ASN A 6 -6.65 -40.99 14.84
C ASN A 6 -6.61 -40.44 16.27
N PHE A 7 -5.71 -39.50 16.59
CA PHE A 7 -5.56 -38.97 17.95
C PHE A 7 -5.84 -37.47 18.03
N ILE A 8 -5.31 -36.68 17.09
CA ILE A 8 -5.41 -35.22 17.16
C ILE A 8 -6.81 -34.74 16.75
N LYS A 9 -7.37 -35.26 15.65
CA LYS A 9 -8.68 -34.83 15.14
C LYS A 9 -9.82 -35.02 16.17
N PRO A 10 -9.97 -36.16 16.86
CA PRO A 10 -11.05 -36.36 17.84
C PRO A 10 -10.96 -35.40 19.04
N ILE A 11 -9.75 -35.19 19.58
CA ILE A 11 -9.51 -34.28 20.71
C ILE A 11 -9.89 -32.85 20.32
N LEU A 12 -9.47 -32.39 19.13
CA LEU A 12 -9.80 -31.05 18.66
C LEU A 12 -11.28 -30.89 18.32
N SER A 13 -11.93 -31.93 17.80
CA SER A 13 -13.37 -31.93 17.53
C SER A 13 -14.18 -31.78 18.81
N PHE A 14 -13.76 -32.42 19.90
CA PHE A 14 -14.37 -32.26 21.22
C PHE A 14 -14.32 -30.82 21.74
N TYR A 15 -13.13 -30.18 21.71
CA TYR A 15 -13.01 -28.78 22.15
C TYR A 15 -13.76 -27.80 21.24
N TYR A 16 -13.79 -28.08 19.93
CA TYR A 16 -14.57 -27.30 18.98
C TYR A 16 -16.08 -27.42 19.24
N GLY A 17 -16.59 -28.62 19.51
CA GLY A 17 -17.99 -28.87 19.86
C GLY A 17 -18.42 -28.18 21.17
N LYS A 18 -17.48 -27.99 22.10
CA LYS A 18 -17.69 -27.18 23.32
C LYS A 18 -17.68 -25.67 23.08
N GLY A 19 -17.42 -25.21 21.87
CA GLY A 19 -17.33 -23.78 21.53
C GLY A 19 -16.06 -23.09 22.02
N ALA A 20 -15.02 -23.84 22.41
CA ALA A 20 -13.74 -23.27 22.81
C ALA A 20 -13.05 -22.60 21.61
N SER A 21 -12.32 -21.51 21.85
CA SER A 21 -11.48 -20.87 20.84
C SER A 21 -10.20 -21.65 20.56
N GLU A 22 -9.52 -21.38 19.44
CA GLU A 22 -8.24 -22.03 19.10
C GLU A 22 -7.18 -21.86 20.21
N ILE A 23 -7.21 -20.73 20.92
CA ILE A 23 -6.27 -20.39 21.98
C ILE A 23 -6.61 -21.15 23.27
N GLU A 24 -7.89 -21.28 23.60
CA GLU A 24 -8.33 -22.03 24.78
C GLU A 24 -8.06 -23.52 24.61
N ALA A 25 -8.40 -24.09 23.44
CA ALA A 25 -8.10 -25.47 23.11
C ALA A 25 -6.58 -25.76 23.19
N HIS A 26 -5.74 -24.84 22.69
CA HIS A 26 -4.28 -24.98 22.78
C HIS A 26 -3.78 -25.00 24.23
N LYS A 27 -4.32 -24.12 25.09
CA LYS A 27 -3.94 -24.04 26.50
C LYS A 27 -4.34 -25.30 27.27
N GLU A 28 -5.56 -25.78 27.08
CA GLU A 28 -6.06 -26.98 27.77
C GLU A 28 -5.32 -28.24 27.32
N ILE A 29 -5.01 -28.35 26.03
CA ILE A 29 -4.24 -29.51 25.52
C ILE A 29 -2.80 -29.48 26.04
N ILE A 30 -2.14 -28.32 26.10
CA ILE A 30 -0.81 -28.20 26.70
C ILE A 30 -0.84 -28.55 28.19
N LYS A 31 -1.88 -28.12 28.90
CA LYS A 31 -2.05 -28.43 30.33
C LYS A 31 -2.20 -29.93 30.58
N GLN A 32 -2.91 -30.63 29.70
CA GLN A 32 -3.21 -32.06 29.87
C GLN A 32 -2.10 -32.99 29.34
N TYR A 33 -1.44 -32.62 28.25
CA TYR A 33 -0.52 -33.51 27.51
C TYR A 33 0.92 -32.97 27.39
N GLY A 34 1.19 -31.76 27.90
CA GLY A 34 2.51 -31.14 27.91
C GLY A 34 2.78 -30.18 26.75
N GLN A 35 3.87 -29.40 26.88
CA GLN A 35 4.20 -28.27 26.00
C GLN A 35 4.47 -28.67 24.54
N HIS A 36 4.80 -29.93 24.29
CA HIS A 36 5.11 -30.47 22.95
C HIS A 36 3.99 -31.34 22.36
N ALA A 37 2.84 -31.43 23.03
CA ALA A 37 1.73 -32.29 22.61
C ALA A 37 1.16 -31.90 21.24
N ILE A 38 0.99 -30.60 20.98
CA ILE A 38 0.47 -30.11 19.72
C ILE A 38 0.92 -28.68 19.44
N THR A 39 1.16 -28.37 18.17
CA THR A 39 1.45 -26.98 17.78
C THR A 39 0.17 -26.20 17.55
N TYR A 40 0.18 -24.90 17.89
CA TYR A 40 -0.91 -23.97 17.57
C TYR A 40 -1.31 -23.98 16.08
N LYS A 41 -0.33 -24.19 15.18
CA LYS A 41 -0.56 -24.28 13.73
C LYS A 41 -1.45 -25.47 13.36
N THR A 42 -1.24 -26.61 14.00
CA THR A 42 -2.04 -27.83 13.79
C THR A 42 -3.48 -27.65 14.30
N ILE A 43 -3.66 -27.01 15.47
CA ILE A 43 -4.99 -26.66 16.00
C ILE A 43 -5.74 -25.75 15.03
N LYS A 44 -5.08 -24.68 14.57
CA LYS A 44 -5.68 -23.72 13.64
C LYS A 44 -6.08 -24.37 12.31
N LYS A 45 -5.26 -25.28 11.77
CA LYS A 45 -5.56 -26.06 10.56
C LYS A 45 -6.88 -26.82 10.73
N TRP A 46 -7.00 -27.60 11.82
CA TRP A 46 -8.20 -28.41 12.08
C TRP A 46 -9.45 -27.59 12.41
N PHE A 47 -9.33 -26.50 13.17
CA PHE A 47 -10.45 -25.60 13.43
C PHE A 47 -10.96 -24.89 12.17
N ILE A 48 -10.10 -24.66 11.17
CA ILE A 48 -10.55 -24.17 9.86
C ILE A 48 -11.31 -25.28 9.13
N GLU A 49 -10.83 -26.52 9.19
CA GLU A 49 -11.47 -27.65 8.52
C GLU A 49 -12.85 -27.98 9.13
N PHE A 50 -12.97 -28.00 10.46
CA PHE A 50 -14.27 -28.17 11.14
C PHE A 50 -15.27 -27.07 10.80
N ARG A 51 -14.80 -25.84 10.59
CA ARG A 51 -15.66 -24.73 10.13
C ARG A 51 -16.17 -24.92 8.71
N LYS A 52 -15.38 -25.55 7.83
CA LYS A 52 -15.80 -25.88 6.47
C LYS A 52 -16.77 -27.05 6.44
N GLU A 53 -16.48 -28.09 7.23
CA GLU A 53 -17.29 -29.32 7.31
C GLU A 53 -18.65 -29.08 8.00
N GLY A 54 -18.71 -28.16 8.98
CA GLY A 54 -19.90 -27.99 9.83
C GLY A 54 -21.00 -27.05 9.36
N GLY A 55 -20.86 -26.29 8.26
CA GLY A 55 -21.90 -25.36 7.78
C GLY A 55 -22.39 -24.28 8.78
N VAL A 56 -21.76 -24.15 9.96
CA VAL A 56 -22.18 -23.23 11.02
C VAL A 56 -21.64 -21.83 10.71
N LYS A 57 -22.56 -20.89 10.48
CA LYS A 57 -22.27 -19.46 10.34
C LYS A 57 -21.57 -18.94 11.60
N ASP A 58 -20.48 -18.20 11.38
CA ASP A 58 -19.62 -17.52 12.35
C ASP A 58 -20.31 -17.13 13.69
N ASN A 59 -20.04 -17.90 14.74
CA ASN A 59 -19.99 -17.33 16.10
C ASN A 59 -18.54 -16.96 16.40
N LYS A 60 -18.04 -15.89 15.78
CA LYS A 60 -16.83 -15.23 16.30
C LYS A 60 -17.12 -14.86 17.76
N PRO A 61 -16.18 -15.09 18.70
CA PRO A 61 -16.36 -14.64 20.07
C PRO A 61 -16.65 -13.14 20.04
N LYS A 62 -17.87 -12.76 20.43
CA LYS A 62 -18.33 -11.37 20.46
C LYS A 62 -17.32 -10.61 21.32
N GLN A 63 -16.52 -9.73 20.70
CA GLN A 63 -15.76 -8.73 21.44
C GLN A 63 -16.73 -8.11 22.44
N LYS A 64 -16.39 -8.13 23.75
CA LYS A 64 -17.24 -7.57 24.80
C LYS A 64 -17.71 -6.20 24.36
N LYS A 65 -19.02 -6.07 24.10
CA LYS A 65 -19.64 -4.86 23.60
C LYS A 65 -19.42 -3.77 24.66
N LYS A 66 -18.69 -2.70 24.33
CA LYS A 66 -18.50 -1.56 25.24
C LYS A 66 -19.83 -0.89 25.64
N VAL A 67 -20.87 -1.09 24.83
CA VAL A 67 -22.22 -0.52 25.01
C VAL A 67 -23.24 -1.58 24.57
N SER A 68 -24.23 -1.84 25.44
CA SER A 68 -25.29 -2.82 25.18
C SER A 68 -26.23 -2.37 24.05
N ASP A 69 -26.96 -3.31 23.44
CA ASP A 69 -27.91 -2.96 22.38
C ASP A 69 -29.11 -2.18 22.96
N GLU A 70 -29.57 -2.58 24.14
CA GLU A 70 -30.67 -1.97 24.89
C GLU A 70 -30.39 -0.50 25.18
N PHE A 71 -29.17 -0.17 25.59
CA PHE A 71 -28.76 1.21 25.83
C PHE A 71 -28.77 2.04 24.55
N ILE A 72 -28.36 1.49 23.41
CA ILE A 72 -28.36 2.21 22.13
C ILE A 72 -29.79 2.44 21.62
N ILE A 73 -30.67 1.45 21.80
CA ILE A 73 -32.09 1.56 21.46
C ILE A 73 -32.75 2.67 22.30
N ASP A 74 -32.59 2.62 23.62
CA ASP A 74 -33.13 3.61 24.56
C ASP A 74 -32.57 5.01 24.28
N LEU A 75 -31.26 5.11 23.99
CA LEU A 75 -30.61 6.37 23.66
C LEU A 75 -31.20 7.04 22.42
N VAL A 76 -31.51 6.26 21.37
CA VAL A 76 -32.16 6.79 20.16
C VAL A 76 -33.61 7.14 20.42
N TYR A 77 -34.35 6.31 21.17
CA TYR A 77 -35.76 6.55 21.47
C TYR A 77 -35.97 7.81 22.32
N LYS A 78 -35.12 8.03 23.33
CA LYS A 78 -35.15 9.23 24.18
C LYS A 78 -34.67 10.49 23.46
N ASN A 79 -33.87 10.35 22.40
CA ASN A 79 -33.25 11.47 21.71
C ASN A 79 -33.43 11.39 20.19
N PRO A 80 -34.67 11.33 19.68
CA PRO A 80 -34.93 11.17 18.26
C PRO A 80 -34.34 12.35 17.47
N GLY A 81 -34.15 13.50 18.11
CA GLY A 81 -33.59 14.76 17.62
C GLY A 81 -32.12 14.73 17.21
N LEU A 82 -31.29 13.91 17.86
CA LEU A 82 -29.84 14.03 17.83
C LEU A 82 -29.19 13.33 16.62
N ASN A 83 -28.02 13.84 16.22
CA ASN A 83 -27.19 13.21 15.20
C ASN A 83 -26.21 12.17 15.81
N LEU A 84 -25.52 11.39 14.96
CA LEU A 84 -24.63 10.31 15.41
C LEU A 84 -23.48 10.79 16.30
N VAL A 85 -23.01 12.02 16.11
CA VAL A 85 -21.92 12.60 16.89
C VAL A 85 -22.40 12.94 18.29
N GLU A 86 -23.59 13.56 18.41
CA GLU A 86 -24.23 13.89 19.68
C GLU A 86 -24.61 12.63 20.47
N LEU A 87 -25.19 11.64 19.81
CA LEU A 87 -25.47 10.32 20.41
C LEU A 87 -24.16 9.66 20.89
N GLY A 88 -23.07 9.78 20.12
CA GLY A 88 -21.76 9.30 20.53
C GLY A 88 -21.25 9.99 21.80
N LYS A 89 -21.40 11.31 21.90
CA LYS A 89 -21.02 12.08 23.11
C LYS A 89 -21.77 11.60 24.35
N LEU A 90 -23.08 11.41 24.25
CA LEU A 90 -23.91 10.91 25.36
C LEU A 90 -23.49 9.49 25.78
N ALA A 91 -23.18 8.64 24.82
CA ALA A 91 -22.74 7.27 25.05
C ALA A 91 -21.23 7.14 25.39
N LYS A 92 -20.49 8.26 25.46
CA LYS A 92 -19.02 8.31 25.63
C LYS A 92 -18.26 7.42 24.62
N VAL A 93 -18.74 7.35 23.38
CA VAL A 93 -18.13 6.60 22.27
C VAL A 93 -18.13 7.43 20.98
N SER A 94 -17.42 7.01 19.94
CA SER A 94 -17.48 7.73 18.66
C SER A 94 -18.83 7.51 17.96
N GLY A 95 -19.30 8.50 17.20
CA GLY A 95 -20.53 8.35 16.40
C GLY A 95 -20.46 7.23 15.36
N SER A 96 -19.25 6.87 14.90
CA SER A 96 -19.02 5.70 14.06
C SER A 96 -19.31 4.37 14.77
N VAL A 97 -19.07 4.29 16.09
CA VAL A 97 -19.45 3.11 16.90
C VAL A 97 -20.97 3.00 16.98
N ILE A 98 -21.67 4.09 17.28
CA ILE A 98 -23.16 4.12 17.30
C ILE A 98 -23.73 3.70 15.95
N SER A 99 -23.25 4.27 14.84
CA SER A 99 -23.71 3.93 13.48
C SER A 99 -23.55 2.44 13.16
N ARG A 100 -22.39 1.87 13.48
CA ARG A 100 -22.12 0.45 13.26
C ARG A 100 -23.05 -0.42 14.11
N ARG A 101 -23.32 -0.03 15.36
CA ARG A 101 -24.17 -0.80 16.27
C ARG A 101 -25.64 -0.74 15.86
N LEU A 102 -26.14 0.42 15.45
CA LEU A 102 -27.50 0.55 14.89
C LEU A 102 -27.68 -0.34 13.65
N LYS A 103 -26.69 -0.41 12.75
CA LYS A 103 -26.72 -1.34 11.61
C LYS A 103 -26.76 -2.81 12.03
N GLN A 104 -26.06 -3.17 13.12
CA GLN A 104 -26.07 -4.54 13.65
C GLN A 104 -27.38 -4.87 14.36
N ILE A 105 -27.99 -3.90 15.04
CA ILE A 105 -29.29 -4.05 15.71
C ILE A 105 -30.40 -4.23 14.67
N ASN A 106 -30.33 -3.49 13.57
CA ASN A 106 -31.30 -3.57 12.48
C ASN A 106 -31.00 -4.69 11.46
N ASP A 107 -30.03 -5.58 11.73
CA ASP A 107 -29.69 -6.65 10.80
C ASP A 107 -30.77 -7.74 10.84
N GLY A 108 -31.59 -7.80 9.80
CA GLY A 108 -32.67 -8.78 9.63
C GLY A 108 -34.07 -8.30 10.03
N ILE A 109 -34.20 -7.37 10.99
CA ILE A 109 -35.47 -6.74 11.40
C ILE A 109 -35.19 -5.29 11.80
N GLU A 110 -35.99 -4.33 11.33
CA GLU A 110 -35.82 -2.92 11.70
C GLU A 110 -36.36 -2.66 13.12
N ILE A 111 -35.47 -2.72 14.12
CA ILE A 111 -35.80 -2.49 15.54
C ILE A 111 -35.73 -1.00 15.90
N VAL A 112 -34.82 -0.24 15.27
CA VAL A 112 -34.61 1.19 15.53
C VAL A 112 -34.67 2.00 14.25
N ASN A 113 -35.73 2.80 14.08
CA ASN A 113 -35.87 3.72 12.97
C ASN A 113 -35.03 5.00 13.19
N TYR A 114 -33.72 4.91 12.97
CA TYR A 114 -32.82 6.04 13.02
C TYR A 114 -32.50 6.54 11.61
N LYS A 115 -33.06 7.69 11.22
CA LYS A 115 -32.69 8.38 9.98
C LYS A 115 -31.41 9.17 10.22
N ASN A 116 -30.39 8.94 9.39
CA ASN A 116 -29.12 9.64 9.52
C ASN A 116 -29.31 11.14 9.28
N LYS A 117 -29.33 11.90 10.37
CA LYS A 117 -29.30 13.36 10.34
C LYS A 117 -27.89 13.77 10.01
N SER A 118 -27.67 14.17 8.76
CA SER A 118 -26.38 14.65 8.27
C SER A 118 -25.80 15.65 9.27
N GLY A 119 -24.74 15.26 9.97
CA GLY A 119 -23.98 16.19 10.78
C GLY A 119 -23.49 17.31 9.86
N TYR A 120 -23.71 18.55 10.28
CA TYR A 120 -23.37 19.79 9.59
C TYR A 120 -24.28 20.20 8.42
N LYS A 121 -25.42 20.83 8.75
CA LYS A 121 -25.60 22.20 8.24
C LYS A 121 -24.61 23.06 9.03
N SER A 122 -23.33 23.05 8.63
CA SER A 122 -22.42 24.09 9.09
C SER A 122 -23.10 25.40 8.72
N GLU A 123 -23.29 26.30 9.67
CA GLU A 123 -23.71 27.65 9.35
C GLU A 123 -22.85 28.16 8.20
N LYS A 124 -23.51 28.78 7.20
CA LYS A 124 -22.84 29.24 6.00
C LYS A 124 -21.72 30.17 6.45
N LYS A 125 -20.44 29.79 6.26
CA LYS A 125 -19.26 30.61 6.61
C LYS A 125 -19.37 32.06 6.13
N PHE A 126 -20.10 32.27 5.03
CA PHE A 126 -20.48 33.56 4.52
C PHE A 126 -21.80 33.46 3.74
N THR A 127 -22.51 34.58 3.67
CA THR A 127 -23.78 34.70 2.95
C THR A 127 -23.56 34.73 1.44
N ASP A 128 -24.61 34.41 0.68
CA ASP A 128 -24.53 34.47 -0.79
C ASP A 128 -24.34 35.94 -1.25
N LYS A 129 -24.88 36.91 -0.49
CA LYS A 129 -24.68 38.35 -0.69
C LYS A 129 -23.21 38.76 -0.53
N PHE A 130 -22.54 38.28 0.52
CA PHE A 130 -21.11 38.51 0.73
C PHE A 130 -20.28 37.99 -0.45
N LEU A 131 -20.57 36.78 -0.93
CA LEU A 131 -19.80 36.20 -2.03
C LEU A 131 -20.00 36.94 -3.36
N VAL A 132 -21.22 37.43 -3.61
CA VAL A 132 -21.51 38.25 -4.80
C VAL A 132 -20.75 39.58 -4.70
N GLY A 133 -20.85 40.27 -3.56
CA GLY A 133 -20.12 41.52 -3.32
C GLY A 133 -18.59 41.34 -3.46
N LEU A 134 -18.04 40.26 -2.92
CA LEU A 134 -16.61 39.97 -3.03
C LEU A 134 -16.14 39.82 -4.49
N VAL A 135 -16.98 39.27 -5.37
CA VAL A 135 -16.66 39.16 -6.80
C VAL A 135 -16.82 40.50 -7.51
N ASP A 136 -17.88 41.24 -7.18
CA ASP A 136 -18.18 42.54 -7.79
C ASP A 136 -17.12 43.60 -7.41
N GLU A 137 -16.61 43.56 -6.17
CA GLU A 137 -15.52 44.42 -5.66
C GLU A 137 -14.14 44.05 -6.21
N ASN A 138 -13.98 42.84 -6.73
CA ASN A 138 -12.69 42.34 -7.20
C ASN A 138 -12.78 41.75 -8.61
N PRO A 139 -13.19 42.55 -9.62
CA PRO A 139 -13.30 42.09 -10.99
C PRO A 139 -11.93 41.62 -11.49
N GLY A 140 -11.84 40.36 -11.93
CA GLY A 140 -10.61 39.76 -12.45
C GLY A 140 -9.89 38.81 -11.50
N LYS A 141 -10.24 38.76 -10.20
CA LYS A 141 -9.66 37.76 -9.30
C LYS A 141 -10.10 36.34 -9.65
N ASN A 142 -9.17 35.40 -9.51
CA ASN A 142 -9.44 33.98 -9.70
C ASN A 142 -9.98 33.33 -8.42
N MET A 143 -10.43 32.07 -8.52
CA MET A 143 -11.07 31.33 -7.43
C MET A 143 -10.18 31.20 -6.18
N LYS A 144 -8.86 31.11 -6.38
CA LYS A 144 -7.88 30.97 -5.29
C LYS A 144 -7.76 32.27 -4.51
N GLU A 145 -7.60 33.38 -5.21
CA GLU A 145 -7.49 34.72 -4.60
C GLU A 145 -8.76 35.09 -3.83
N LEU A 146 -9.94 34.76 -4.38
CA LEU A 146 -11.21 34.95 -3.68
C LEU A 146 -11.33 34.08 -2.43
N ALA A 147 -10.76 32.87 -2.45
CA ALA A 147 -10.77 31.97 -1.30
C ALA A 147 -9.86 32.49 -0.17
N GLU A 148 -8.70 33.05 -0.52
CA GLU A 148 -7.79 33.72 0.41
C GLU A 148 -8.47 34.93 1.06
N LEU A 149 -9.11 35.81 0.26
CA LEU A 149 -9.87 36.96 0.78
C LEU A 149 -11.03 36.54 1.70
N ALA A 150 -11.71 35.45 1.37
CA ALA A 150 -12.83 34.92 2.16
C ALA A 150 -12.39 34.03 3.35
N GLY A 151 -11.09 33.83 3.57
CA GLY A 151 -10.57 32.97 4.64
C GLY A 151 -11.06 31.51 4.55
N CYS A 152 -11.22 30.97 3.34
CA CYS A 152 -11.75 29.63 3.13
C CYS A 152 -11.02 28.88 2.01
N CYS A 153 -11.41 27.63 1.76
CA CYS A 153 -10.81 26.85 0.67
C CYS A 153 -11.50 27.13 -0.67
N GLU A 154 -10.74 27.07 -1.76
CA GLU A 154 -11.21 27.28 -3.14
C GLU A 154 -12.47 26.47 -3.49
N SER A 155 -12.50 25.20 -3.03
CA SER A 155 -13.65 24.33 -3.25
C SER A 155 -14.96 24.83 -2.62
N THR A 156 -14.87 25.61 -1.53
CA THR A 156 -16.02 26.24 -0.88
C THR A 156 -16.57 27.37 -1.77
N ILE A 157 -15.71 28.27 -2.24
CA ILE A 157 -16.09 29.34 -3.17
C ILE A 157 -16.74 28.75 -4.44
N TYR A 158 -16.10 27.75 -5.05
CA TYR A 158 -16.61 27.09 -6.26
C TYR A 158 -18.01 26.51 -6.05
N LYS A 159 -18.21 25.75 -4.96
CA LYS A 159 -19.51 25.13 -4.67
C LYS A 159 -20.61 26.17 -4.46
N ARG A 160 -20.30 27.27 -3.75
CA ARG A 160 -21.27 28.33 -3.45
C ARG A 160 -21.60 29.16 -4.68
N LEU A 161 -20.61 29.57 -5.48
CA LEU A 161 -20.86 30.23 -6.78
C LEU A 161 -21.67 29.34 -7.73
N LYS A 162 -21.39 28.03 -7.76
CA LYS A 162 -22.18 27.08 -8.55
C LYS A 162 -23.64 27.03 -8.08
N GLN A 163 -23.90 27.09 -6.78
CA GLN A 163 -25.26 27.16 -6.24
C GLN A 163 -25.95 28.48 -6.59
N ILE A 164 -25.26 29.62 -6.45
CA ILE A 164 -25.79 30.93 -6.81
C ILE A 164 -26.15 30.98 -8.30
N ASN A 165 -25.26 30.49 -9.16
CA ASN A 165 -25.45 30.46 -10.61
C ASN A 165 -26.52 29.47 -11.09
N LYS A 166 -26.96 28.51 -10.26
CA LYS A 166 -28.10 27.64 -10.61
C LYS A 166 -29.40 28.43 -10.69
N ASN A 167 -29.55 29.46 -9.85
CA ASN A 167 -30.77 30.24 -9.73
C ASN A 167 -30.74 31.53 -10.58
N ARG A 168 -29.70 31.72 -11.41
CA ARG A 168 -29.56 32.90 -12.28
C ARG A 168 -29.77 32.54 -13.74
N SER A 169 -30.35 33.48 -14.51
CA SER A 169 -30.41 33.41 -15.97
C SER A 169 -29.00 33.34 -16.58
N LYS A 170 -28.88 32.79 -17.80
CA LYS A 170 -27.57 32.56 -18.45
C LYS A 170 -26.71 33.83 -18.50
N ASP A 171 -27.32 34.98 -18.72
CA ASP A 171 -26.64 36.26 -18.92
C ASP A 171 -26.20 36.93 -17.61
N ARG A 172 -26.70 36.46 -16.45
CA ARG A 172 -26.37 36.98 -15.12
C ARG A 172 -25.45 36.06 -14.31
N LYS A 173 -24.93 34.99 -14.93
CA LYS A 173 -24.03 34.06 -14.26
C LYS A 173 -22.70 34.73 -13.96
N ILE A 174 -22.23 34.54 -12.74
CA ILE A 174 -20.92 34.99 -12.30
C ILE A 174 -19.88 34.08 -12.96
N ILE A 175 -19.05 34.66 -13.84
CA ILE A 175 -17.96 33.96 -14.53
C ILE A 175 -16.64 34.55 -14.02
N LEU A 176 -15.84 33.71 -13.37
CA LEU A 176 -14.51 34.12 -12.89
C LEU A 176 -13.45 33.88 -13.95
N GLN A 177 -12.40 34.71 -13.94
CA GLN A 177 -11.22 34.47 -14.76
C GLN A 177 -10.55 33.16 -14.33
N LYS A 178 -10.26 32.30 -15.31
CA LYS A 178 -9.49 31.09 -15.07
C LYS A 178 -8.06 31.50 -14.84
N SER A 179 -7.45 31.06 -13.73
CA SER A 179 -6.02 31.19 -13.53
C SER A 179 -5.29 30.61 -14.75
N ALA A 180 -4.34 31.35 -15.32
CA ALA A 180 -3.52 30.90 -16.43
C ALA A 180 -2.60 29.75 -15.97
N THR A 181 -3.16 28.53 -15.85
CA THR A 181 -2.35 27.34 -15.68
C THR A 181 -1.77 27.00 -17.05
N ASN A 182 -0.49 27.32 -17.26
CA ASN A 182 0.34 26.92 -18.40
C ASN A 182 0.56 25.39 -18.42
N THR A 183 -0.52 24.62 -18.38
CA THR A 183 -0.48 23.19 -18.67
C THR A 183 -0.88 23.00 -20.13
N PRO A 184 -0.04 22.39 -20.97
CA PRO A 184 -0.35 22.16 -22.38
C PRO A 184 -1.72 21.50 -22.48
N ARG A 185 -2.59 22.06 -23.34
CA ARG A 185 -3.95 21.54 -23.59
C ARG A 185 -3.84 20.05 -23.85
N LYS A 186 -4.48 19.25 -22.98
CA LYS A 186 -4.54 17.79 -23.12
C LYS A 186 -4.95 17.44 -24.56
N PRO A 187 -4.26 16.51 -25.24
CA PRO A 187 -4.60 16.14 -26.60
C PRO A 187 -6.07 15.74 -26.70
N ARG A 188 -6.71 16.15 -27.80
CA ARG A 188 -8.12 15.90 -28.08
C ARG A 188 -8.34 14.41 -28.29
N ARG A 189 -8.84 13.75 -27.23
CA ARG A 189 -9.29 12.35 -27.15
C ARG A 189 -8.17 11.31 -27.21
N LEU A 190 -8.20 10.43 -26.22
CA LEU A 190 -7.35 9.24 -26.13
C LEU A 190 -7.97 8.14 -27.01
N THR A 191 -7.49 7.98 -28.24
CA THR A 191 -7.94 6.91 -29.15
C THR A 191 -7.32 5.56 -28.78
N ASN A 192 -7.98 4.46 -29.16
CA ASN A 192 -7.44 3.11 -28.92
C ASN A 192 -6.15 2.90 -29.70
N GLU A 193 -6.15 3.30 -30.96
CA GLU A 193 -4.98 3.22 -31.86
C GLU A 193 -3.75 3.93 -31.29
N PHE A 194 -3.92 5.14 -30.73
CA PHE A 194 -2.81 5.85 -30.09
C PHE A 194 -2.26 5.10 -28.87
N ILE A 195 -3.13 4.56 -28.02
CA ILE A 195 -2.71 3.77 -26.85
C ILE A 195 -1.99 2.50 -27.29
N THR A 196 -2.56 1.75 -28.24
CA THR A 196 -1.99 0.49 -28.74
C THR A 196 -0.62 0.73 -29.36
N LYS A 197 -0.49 1.74 -30.22
CA LYS A 197 0.79 2.15 -30.82
C LYS A 197 1.81 2.56 -29.76
N LEU A 198 1.43 3.41 -28.82
CA LEU A 198 2.31 3.88 -27.76
C LEU A 198 2.86 2.73 -26.89
N VAL A 199 2.03 1.74 -26.56
CA VAL A 199 2.48 0.58 -25.77
C VAL A 199 3.37 -0.35 -26.60
N ASN A 200 3.01 -0.61 -27.85
CA ASN A 200 3.77 -1.49 -28.74
C ASN A 200 5.15 -0.93 -29.09
N GLU A 201 5.27 0.40 -29.23
CA GLU A 201 6.56 1.08 -29.43
C GLU A 201 7.44 1.08 -28.18
N ASN A 202 6.87 0.85 -27.00
CA ASN A 202 7.55 0.94 -25.70
C ASN A 202 7.42 -0.35 -24.87
N PRO A 203 7.83 -1.52 -25.41
CA PRO A 203 7.64 -2.79 -24.73
C PRO A 203 8.43 -2.83 -23.41
N GLY A 204 7.73 -3.15 -22.32
CA GLY A 204 8.32 -3.28 -20.98
C GLY A 204 8.42 -1.97 -20.19
N VAL A 205 7.88 -0.86 -20.72
CA VAL A 205 7.74 0.38 -19.98
C VAL A 205 6.62 0.26 -18.93
N SER A 206 6.83 0.87 -17.76
CA SER A 206 5.84 0.85 -16.68
C SER A 206 4.59 1.66 -17.04
N MET A 207 3.43 1.28 -16.48
CA MET A 207 2.18 2.05 -16.64
C MET A 207 2.35 3.54 -16.30
N LYS A 208 3.15 3.85 -15.28
CA LYS A 208 3.44 5.23 -14.88
C LYS A 208 4.12 5.99 -16.01
N LYS A 209 5.12 5.38 -16.64
CA LYS A 209 5.87 6.02 -17.72
C LYS A 209 5.07 6.10 -19.02
N ILE A 210 4.22 5.12 -19.32
CA ILE A 210 3.24 5.21 -20.42
C ILE A 210 2.28 6.39 -20.18
N ALA A 211 1.80 6.57 -18.95
CA ALA A 211 0.92 7.68 -18.59
C ALA A 211 1.60 9.05 -18.70
N GLU A 212 2.88 9.14 -18.32
CA GLU A 212 3.71 10.32 -18.54
C GLU A 212 3.86 10.63 -20.04
N LEU A 213 4.23 9.63 -20.86
CA LEU A 213 4.39 9.79 -22.31
C LEU A 213 3.09 10.22 -23.01
N ALA A 214 1.96 9.66 -22.56
CA ALA A 214 0.66 10.00 -23.11
C ALA A 214 0.12 11.34 -22.58
N ASN A 215 0.72 11.91 -21.53
CA ASN A 215 0.19 13.05 -20.77
C ASN A 215 -1.23 12.82 -20.23
N TYR A 216 -1.46 11.64 -19.66
CA TYR A 216 -2.72 11.27 -19.02
C TYR A 216 -2.50 10.73 -17.61
N SER A 217 -3.59 10.63 -16.83
CA SER A 217 -3.52 9.96 -15.54
C SER A 217 -3.31 8.45 -15.73
N ILE A 218 -2.57 7.82 -14.81
CA ILE A 218 -2.39 6.37 -14.74
C ILE A 218 -3.74 5.64 -14.79
N SER A 219 -4.74 6.15 -14.08
CA SER A 219 -6.10 5.61 -14.08
C SER A 219 -6.78 5.67 -15.44
N THR A 220 -6.59 6.75 -16.20
CA THR A 220 -7.18 6.91 -17.55
C THR A 220 -6.59 5.89 -18.52
N ILE A 221 -5.26 5.78 -18.56
CA ILE A 221 -4.55 4.81 -19.40
C ILE A 221 -4.95 3.38 -19.00
N SER A 222 -4.96 3.08 -17.71
CA SER A 222 -5.33 1.75 -17.22
C SER A 222 -6.77 1.37 -17.58
N LYS A 223 -7.72 2.30 -17.47
CA LYS A 223 -9.11 2.05 -17.86
C LYS A 223 -9.20 1.78 -19.37
N ARG A 224 -8.54 2.60 -20.19
CA ARG A 224 -8.58 2.46 -21.65
C ARG A 224 -7.95 1.16 -22.13
N LEU A 225 -6.81 0.77 -21.56
CA LEU A 225 -6.17 -0.52 -21.87
C LEU A 225 -7.02 -1.72 -21.47
N LYS A 226 -7.82 -1.62 -20.39
CA LYS A 226 -8.78 -2.67 -20.04
C LYS A 226 -9.90 -2.78 -21.08
N GLU A 227 -10.41 -1.64 -21.55
CA GLU A 227 -11.43 -1.58 -22.60
C GLU A 227 -10.90 -2.17 -23.92
N ILE A 228 -9.66 -1.83 -24.32
CA ILE A 228 -9.01 -2.40 -25.51
C ILE A 228 -8.87 -3.92 -25.38
N ASN A 229 -8.34 -4.40 -24.25
CA ASN A 229 -8.15 -5.83 -24.02
C ASN A 229 -9.48 -6.61 -23.93
N SER A 230 -10.59 -5.96 -23.55
CA SER A 230 -11.92 -6.59 -23.59
C SER A 230 -12.50 -6.72 -25.00
N CYS A 231 -11.96 -5.99 -25.98
CA CYS A 231 -12.40 -6.04 -27.38
C CYS A 231 -11.57 -7.00 -28.25
N GLY A 232 -10.68 -7.82 -27.65
CA GLY A 232 -9.89 -8.84 -28.35
C GLY A 232 -8.50 -8.41 -28.83
N GLU A 233 -8.20 -7.10 -28.84
CA GLU A 233 -6.81 -6.63 -29.03
C GLU A 233 -6.02 -6.80 -27.72
N ILE A 234 -5.08 -7.75 -27.70
CA ILE A 234 -4.26 -7.99 -26.51
C ILE A 234 -3.07 -7.03 -26.52
N VAL A 235 -3.15 -5.96 -25.72
CA VAL A 235 -2.02 -5.03 -25.49
C VAL A 235 -1.30 -5.42 -24.19
N TYR A 236 -0.03 -5.80 -24.32
CA TYR A 236 0.82 -6.23 -23.19
C TYR A 236 1.58 -5.04 -22.58
N TYR A 237 1.38 -4.80 -21.28
CA TYR A 237 2.07 -3.73 -20.55
C TYR A 237 2.49 -4.16 -19.14
N TYR A 238 3.49 -3.49 -18.58
CA TYR A 238 4.03 -3.84 -17.27
C TYR A 238 3.13 -3.30 -16.13
N LYS A 239 2.33 -4.18 -15.51
CA LYS A 239 1.58 -3.84 -14.31
C LYS A 239 2.48 -3.99 -13.08
N SER A 240 2.69 -2.90 -12.35
CA SER A 240 3.41 -2.93 -11.07
C SER A 240 2.43 -3.24 -9.94
N GLY A 241 2.45 -4.46 -9.40
CA GLY A 241 1.70 -4.84 -8.20
C GLY A 241 1.56 -6.36 -8.03
N PRO A 242 1.34 -6.86 -6.79
CA PRO A 242 1.09 -8.27 -6.53
C PRO A 242 -0.25 -8.67 -7.16
N GLN A 243 -0.21 -9.59 -8.13
CA GLN A 243 -1.39 -10.06 -8.85
C GLN A 243 -1.61 -11.56 -8.63
N LYS A 244 -2.87 -11.98 -8.71
CA LYS A 244 -3.27 -13.39 -8.69
C LYS A 244 -2.63 -14.08 -9.89
N ILE A 245 -1.81 -15.10 -9.64
CA ILE A 245 -1.14 -15.90 -10.68
C ILE A 245 -2.20 -16.44 -11.64
N ASN A 246 -2.08 -16.09 -12.93
CA ASN A 246 -2.96 -16.65 -13.94
C ASN A 246 -2.43 -18.05 -14.29
N ARG A 247 -3.18 -19.11 -14.00
CA ARG A 247 -2.72 -20.50 -14.21
C ARG A 247 -2.95 -21.01 -15.64
N GLU A 248 -3.72 -20.29 -16.44
CA GLU A 248 -4.24 -20.75 -17.74
C GLU A 248 -3.63 -20.02 -18.95
N LEU A 249 -2.33 -19.74 -18.96
CA LEU A 249 -1.69 -19.38 -20.22
C LEU A 249 -1.30 -20.66 -20.95
N ASP A 250 -1.84 -20.92 -22.13
CA ASP A 250 -1.41 -22.01 -22.99
C ASP A 250 0.01 -21.80 -23.54
N ASP A 251 0.57 -22.85 -24.13
CA ASP A 251 1.95 -22.83 -24.65
C ASP A 251 2.04 -22.00 -25.95
N GLU A 252 0.95 -21.89 -26.71
CA GLU A 252 0.84 -21.11 -27.96
C GLU A 252 0.88 -19.60 -27.71
N SER A 253 0.11 -19.10 -26.75
CA SER A 253 0.11 -17.69 -26.33
C SER A 253 1.48 -17.28 -25.77
N LEU A 254 2.15 -18.19 -25.04
CA LEU A 254 3.51 -17.94 -24.58
C LEU A 254 4.49 -17.89 -25.75
N ASN A 255 4.31 -18.75 -26.75
CA ASN A 255 5.14 -18.76 -27.96
C ASN A 255 5.02 -17.45 -28.74
N ASN A 256 3.78 -17.02 -29.03
CA ASN A 256 3.52 -15.76 -29.72
C ASN A 256 4.10 -14.56 -28.97
N LEU A 257 4.05 -14.56 -27.63
CA LEU A 257 4.66 -13.52 -26.81
C LEU A 257 6.20 -13.51 -26.92
N VAL A 258 6.83 -14.70 -26.98
CA VAL A 258 8.28 -14.84 -27.15
C VAL A 258 8.72 -14.34 -28.52
N ILE A 259 7.97 -14.68 -29.58
CA ILE A 259 8.23 -14.21 -30.95
C ILE A 259 8.14 -12.69 -31.02
N ALA A 260 7.05 -12.11 -30.50
CA ALA A 260 6.86 -10.66 -30.45
C ALA A 260 7.89 -9.93 -29.58
N ASN A 261 8.56 -10.64 -28.65
CA ASN A 261 9.45 -10.04 -27.67
C ASN A 261 10.76 -10.82 -27.46
N SER A 262 11.43 -11.19 -28.56
CA SER A 262 12.62 -12.05 -28.56
C SER A 262 13.77 -11.58 -27.64
N ARG A 263 13.81 -10.28 -27.29
CA ARG A 263 14.81 -9.67 -26.41
C ARG A 263 14.49 -9.79 -24.91
N LEU A 264 13.30 -10.24 -24.54
CA LEU A 264 12.89 -10.34 -23.14
C LEU A 264 13.37 -11.63 -22.49
N GLY A 265 13.93 -11.51 -21.29
CA GLY A 265 14.23 -12.66 -20.46
C GLY A 265 12.98 -13.27 -19.83
N ALA A 266 13.04 -14.54 -19.45
CA ALA A 266 11.98 -15.31 -18.80
C ALA A 266 11.36 -14.61 -17.60
N THR A 267 12.16 -13.83 -16.84
CA THR A 267 11.63 -13.03 -15.72
C THR A 267 10.69 -11.92 -16.20
N LYS A 268 11.02 -11.24 -17.31
CA LYS A 268 10.15 -10.22 -17.89
C LYS A 268 8.91 -10.86 -18.49
N LEU A 269 9.06 -11.96 -19.23
CA LEU A 269 7.93 -12.73 -19.80
C LEU A 269 6.98 -13.24 -18.71
N ALA A 270 7.51 -13.73 -17.58
CA ALA A 270 6.73 -14.15 -16.43
C ALA A 270 5.90 -12.99 -15.84
N ASN A 271 6.50 -11.79 -15.79
CA ASN A 271 5.79 -10.59 -15.34
C ASN A 271 4.70 -10.14 -16.33
N PHE A 272 4.95 -10.28 -17.65
CA PHE A 272 3.94 -9.99 -18.68
C PHE A 272 2.74 -10.93 -18.62
N THR A 273 3.02 -12.21 -18.43
CA THR A 273 2.00 -13.28 -18.40
C THR A 273 1.37 -13.46 -17.03
N ASN A 274 1.92 -12.81 -16.00
CA ASN A 274 1.53 -12.97 -14.61
C ASN A 274 1.57 -14.44 -14.15
N ILE A 275 2.63 -15.13 -14.57
CA ILE A 275 2.95 -16.51 -14.25
C ILE A 275 4.22 -16.53 -13.40
N SER A 276 4.40 -17.57 -12.58
CA SER A 276 5.65 -17.72 -11.84
C SER A 276 6.84 -17.85 -12.81
N VAL A 277 7.97 -17.19 -12.50
CA VAL A 277 9.19 -17.28 -13.32
C VAL A 277 9.62 -18.73 -13.55
N SER A 278 9.42 -19.60 -12.55
CA SER A 278 9.64 -21.05 -12.67
C SER A 278 8.74 -21.69 -13.71
N THR A 279 7.43 -21.45 -13.66
CA THR A 279 6.46 -22.01 -14.63
C THR A 279 6.73 -21.49 -16.04
N THR A 280 7.02 -20.19 -16.21
CA THR A 280 7.41 -19.61 -17.50
C THR A 280 8.68 -20.28 -18.03
N ARG A 281 9.71 -20.49 -17.19
CA ARG A 281 10.92 -21.21 -17.61
C ARG A 281 10.63 -22.66 -18.00
N SER A 282 9.75 -23.36 -17.27
CA SER A 282 9.38 -24.74 -17.58
C SER A 282 8.64 -24.83 -18.91
N LYS A 283 7.67 -23.93 -19.17
CA LYS A 283 6.96 -23.85 -20.45
C LYS A 283 7.90 -23.47 -21.60
N LEU A 284 8.78 -22.48 -21.41
CA LEU A 284 9.80 -22.12 -22.41
C LEU A 284 10.75 -23.29 -22.72
N LYS A 285 11.09 -24.12 -21.74
CA LYS A 285 11.89 -25.34 -21.97
C LYS A 285 11.14 -26.37 -22.80
N ARG A 286 9.85 -26.57 -22.54
CA ARG A 286 8.98 -27.47 -23.33
C ARG A 286 8.87 -26.99 -24.78
N ILE A 287 8.51 -25.72 -24.97
CA ILE A 287 8.41 -25.09 -26.30
C ILE A 287 9.74 -25.20 -27.09
N LYS A 288 10.89 -25.07 -26.42
CA LYS A 288 12.21 -25.20 -27.05
C LYS A 288 12.59 -26.65 -27.40
N GLY A 289 12.00 -27.64 -26.73
CA GLY A 289 12.19 -29.04 -27.06
C GLY A 289 11.50 -29.45 -28.36
N ASP A 290 10.38 -28.79 -28.68
CA ASP A 290 9.48 -29.19 -29.76
C ASP A 290 9.61 -28.34 -31.04
N SER A 291 10.35 -27.23 -31.01
CA SER A 291 10.46 -26.28 -32.13
C SER A 291 11.90 -25.82 -32.38
N GLU A 292 12.46 -26.17 -33.54
CA GLU A 292 13.83 -25.81 -33.95
C GLU A 292 14.05 -24.30 -34.14
N GLU A 293 12.98 -23.50 -34.26
CA GLU A 293 13.08 -22.08 -34.66
C GLU A 293 13.27 -21.09 -33.51
N ILE A 294 13.03 -21.46 -32.25
CA ILE A 294 12.98 -20.48 -31.14
C ILE A 294 14.35 -20.36 -30.45
N LYS A 295 15.17 -19.45 -30.99
CA LYS A 295 16.44 -19.02 -30.39
C LYS A 295 16.21 -18.11 -29.18
N TYR A 296 15.75 -18.66 -28.06
CA TYR A 296 15.84 -17.97 -26.77
C TYR A 296 17.32 -17.89 -26.34
N ALA A 297 17.96 -16.78 -26.70
CA ALA A 297 19.32 -16.49 -26.28
C ALA A 297 19.31 -16.19 -24.78
N LYS A 298 19.83 -17.12 -23.97
CA LYS A 298 20.08 -16.87 -22.55
C LYS A 298 20.98 -15.63 -22.48
N LYS A 299 20.42 -14.50 -22.04
CA LYS A 299 21.15 -13.23 -21.93
C LYS A 299 22.42 -13.52 -21.12
N LYS A 300 23.58 -13.47 -21.77
CA LYS A 300 24.87 -13.67 -21.10
C LYS A 300 24.93 -12.59 -20.02
N ALA A 301 24.99 -13.00 -18.76
CA ALA A 301 25.17 -12.06 -17.66
C ALA A 301 26.45 -11.27 -17.96
N LYS A 302 26.39 -9.94 -17.92
CA LYS A 302 27.58 -9.10 -18.08
C LYS A 302 28.55 -9.51 -16.98
N LYS A 303 29.65 -10.18 -17.36
CA LYS A 303 30.66 -10.59 -16.40
C LYS A 303 31.37 -9.33 -15.92
N ILE A 304 31.42 -9.15 -14.61
CA ILE A 304 32.25 -8.13 -13.97
C ILE A 304 33.65 -8.72 -13.90
N SER A 305 34.62 -8.02 -14.48
CA SER A 305 36.03 -8.40 -14.39
C SER A 305 36.52 -8.18 -12.96
N ASP A 306 37.51 -8.97 -12.55
CA ASP A 306 38.02 -8.89 -11.18
C ASP A 306 38.77 -7.56 -10.98
N GLU A 307 39.47 -7.09 -12.02
CA GLU A 307 40.21 -5.82 -12.04
C GLU A 307 39.29 -4.62 -11.82
N PHE A 308 38.12 -4.60 -12.49
CA PHE A 308 37.14 -3.53 -12.30
C PHE A 308 36.57 -3.54 -10.88
N LEU A 309 36.38 -4.72 -10.29
CA LEU A 309 35.84 -4.81 -8.94
C LEU A 309 36.87 -4.40 -7.88
N ILE A 310 38.14 -4.74 -8.10
CA ILE A 310 39.26 -4.32 -7.27
C ILE A 310 39.39 -2.79 -7.31
N SER A 311 39.44 -2.19 -8.50
CA SER A 311 39.53 -0.72 -8.64
C SER A 311 38.34 -0.02 -7.99
N LEU A 312 37.12 -0.52 -8.23
CA LEU A 312 35.91 0.06 -7.66
C LEU A 312 35.92 0.07 -6.12
N VAL A 313 36.40 -1.01 -5.48
CA VAL A 313 36.48 -1.07 -4.02
C VAL A 313 37.60 -0.18 -3.49
N ASN A 314 38.76 -0.17 -4.14
CA ASN A 314 39.91 0.63 -3.70
C ASN A 314 39.69 2.13 -3.85
N GLU A 315 39.01 2.56 -4.92
CA GLU A 315 38.62 3.96 -5.13
C GLU A 315 37.51 4.40 -4.17
N ASN A 316 36.73 3.45 -3.66
CA ASN A 316 35.55 3.73 -2.84
C ASN A 316 35.53 2.91 -1.55
N PRO A 317 36.57 2.99 -0.70
CA PRO A 317 36.66 2.19 0.51
C PRO A 317 35.54 2.52 1.48
N GLY A 318 34.86 3.67 1.30
CA GLY A 318 33.69 4.18 2.00
C GLY A 318 32.40 3.36 1.80
N LEU A 319 32.22 2.70 0.66
CA LEU A 319 30.90 2.24 0.22
C LEU A 319 30.49 0.88 0.78
N ASN A 320 29.19 0.73 1.02
CA ASN A 320 28.59 -0.56 1.33
C ASN A 320 28.33 -1.39 0.06
N MET A 321 28.02 -2.68 0.23
CA MET A 321 27.79 -3.62 -0.88
C MET A 321 26.68 -3.19 -1.86
N ARG A 322 25.69 -2.44 -1.39
CA ARG A 322 24.57 -1.99 -2.21
C ARG A 322 24.96 -0.82 -3.11
N GLU A 323 25.75 0.10 -2.57
CA GLU A 323 26.33 1.22 -3.31
C GLU A 323 27.28 0.71 -4.39
N LEU A 324 28.20 -0.19 -4.03
CA LEU A 324 29.10 -0.84 -4.98
C LEU A 324 28.32 -1.56 -6.10
N ALA A 325 27.24 -2.26 -5.75
CA ALA A 325 26.38 -2.93 -6.73
C ALA A 325 25.67 -1.96 -7.67
N THR A 326 25.33 -0.76 -7.17
CA THR A 326 24.70 0.30 -7.98
C THR A 326 25.70 0.85 -9.00
N LEU A 327 26.94 1.13 -8.57
CA LEU A 327 28.01 1.58 -9.47
C LEU A 327 28.37 0.51 -10.52
N ALA A 328 28.42 -0.75 -10.12
CA ALA A 328 28.70 -1.87 -11.02
C ALA A 328 27.48 -2.34 -11.83
N ASN A 329 26.32 -1.69 -11.68
CA ASN A 329 25.05 -2.05 -12.31
C ASN A 329 24.70 -3.55 -12.21
N THR A 330 24.80 -4.10 -10.99
CA THR A 330 24.59 -5.50 -10.70
C THR A 330 23.89 -5.68 -9.34
N SER A 331 23.78 -6.91 -8.85
CA SER A 331 23.25 -7.18 -7.50
C SER A 331 24.35 -7.18 -6.44
N ALA A 332 24.02 -6.74 -5.22
CA ALA A 332 24.92 -6.81 -4.07
C ALA A 332 25.42 -8.24 -3.80
N SER A 333 24.57 -9.24 -4.03
CA SER A 333 24.95 -10.65 -3.93
C SER A 333 26.01 -11.04 -4.97
N THR A 334 25.91 -10.51 -6.19
CA THR A 334 26.93 -10.73 -7.24
C THR A 334 28.27 -10.17 -6.81
N ILE A 335 28.30 -8.95 -6.30
CA ILE A 335 29.52 -8.27 -5.80
C ILE A 335 30.12 -9.06 -4.63
N CYS A 336 29.32 -9.39 -3.63
CA CYS A 336 29.76 -10.16 -2.46
C CYS A 336 30.36 -11.52 -2.86
N ASN A 337 29.71 -12.25 -3.76
CA ASN A 337 30.21 -13.53 -4.24
C ASN A 337 31.50 -13.38 -5.05
N ARG A 338 31.65 -12.29 -5.82
CA ARG A 338 32.85 -12.04 -6.61
C ARG A 338 34.04 -11.63 -5.73
N ILE A 339 33.84 -10.75 -4.75
CA ILE A 339 34.85 -10.39 -3.73
C ILE A 339 35.33 -11.64 -2.98
N LYS A 340 34.41 -12.53 -2.57
CA LYS A 340 34.80 -13.81 -1.95
C LYS A 340 35.69 -14.66 -2.86
N LYS A 341 35.37 -14.74 -4.16
CA LYS A 341 36.18 -15.48 -5.13
C LYS A 341 37.57 -14.88 -5.31
N ILE A 342 37.66 -13.56 -5.45
CA ILE A 342 38.94 -12.82 -5.56
C ILE A 342 39.81 -13.10 -4.33
N ASN A 343 39.23 -13.02 -3.13
CA ASN A 343 39.95 -13.30 -1.89
C ASN A 343 40.38 -14.77 -1.77
N SER A 344 39.62 -15.71 -2.34
CA SER A 344 40.00 -17.12 -2.39
C SER A 344 41.10 -17.42 -3.40
N SER A 345 41.29 -16.59 -4.43
CA SER A 345 42.37 -16.75 -5.43
C SER A 345 43.71 -16.12 -5.01
N GLY A 346 43.83 -15.63 -3.77
CA GLY A 346 45.09 -15.12 -3.20
C GLY A 346 45.30 -13.62 -3.36
N GLU A 347 44.52 -12.95 -4.21
CA GLU A 347 44.50 -11.49 -4.32
C GLU A 347 43.64 -10.93 -3.17
N LYS A 348 44.30 -10.42 -2.12
CA LYS A 348 43.61 -9.94 -0.91
C LYS A 348 42.97 -8.58 -1.16
N LEU A 349 41.72 -8.60 -1.60
CA LEU A 349 40.88 -7.42 -1.62
C LEU A 349 40.40 -7.14 -0.20
N VAL A 350 40.94 -6.06 0.40
CA VAL A 350 40.63 -5.64 1.77
C VAL A 350 39.27 -4.95 1.78
N TYR A 351 38.21 -5.74 1.80
CA TYR A 351 36.85 -5.25 2.01
C TYR A 351 36.36 -5.62 3.41
N PHE A 352 36.29 -4.62 4.28
CA PHE A 352 35.61 -4.78 5.56
C PHE A 352 34.10 -4.73 5.32
N LYS A 353 33.39 -5.78 5.74
CA LYS A 353 31.92 -5.81 5.65
C LYS A 353 31.35 -4.65 6.46
N LYS A 354 31.04 -3.56 5.77
CA LYS A 354 30.34 -2.43 6.38
C LYS A 354 28.95 -2.89 6.72
N SER A 355 28.65 -2.97 8.01
CA SER A 355 27.28 -3.19 8.43
C SER A 355 26.44 -2.08 7.84
N ASP A 356 25.24 -2.38 7.35
CA ASP A 356 24.24 -1.39 6.92
C ASP A 356 23.73 -0.51 8.10
N LYS A 357 24.47 -0.44 9.22
CA LYS A 357 24.23 0.52 10.30
C LYS A 357 24.42 1.91 9.72
N LYS A 358 23.30 2.53 9.35
CA LYS A 358 23.23 3.86 8.76
C LYS A 358 23.90 4.96 9.60
N PHE A 359 24.14 4.73 10.89
CA PHE A 359 24.88 5.60 11.80
C PHE A 359 25.37 4.79 13.02
N THR A 360 26.24 5.33 13.87
CA THR A 360 26.66 4.70 15.15
C THR A 360 25.77 5.15 16.31
N ASP A 361 25.88 4.49 17.47
CA ASP A 361 25.07 4.88 18.63
C ASP A 361 25.65 6.17 19.25
N GLU A 362 26.99 6.34 19.21
CA GLU A 362 27.71 7.56 19.60
C GLU A 362 27.28 8.77 18.77
N PHE A 363 27.16 8.62 17.46
CA PHE A 363 26.68 9.68 16.58
C PHE A 363 25.26 10.11 16.94
N LEU A 364 24.38 9.15 17.25
CA LEU A 364 23.01 9.47 17.66
C LEU A 364 22.96 10.16 19.02
N ILE A 365 23.80 9.74 19.97
CA ILE A 365 23.92 10.36 21.29
C ILE A 365 24.35 11.82 21.14
N ASN A 366 25.42 12.08 20.38
CA ASN A 366 25.92 13.43 20.14
C ASN A 366 24.86 14.30 19.45
N LEU A 367 24.23 13.78 18.40
CA LEU A 367 23.18 14.51 17.67
C LEU A 367 22.01 14.93 18.57
N ILE A 368 21.57 14.04 19.47
CA ILE A 368 20.49 14.31 20.43
C ILE A 368 20.92 15.33 21.48
N ASN A 369 22.15 15.21 22.01
CA ASN A 369 22.65 16.09 23.06
C ASN A 369 22.95 17.50 22.55
N GLU A 370 23.43 17.63 21.31
CA GLU A 370 23.65 18.92 20.64
C GLU A 370 22.32 19.60 20.25
N ASN A 371 21.28 18.80 20.00
CA ASN A 371 20.00 19.31 19.48
C ASN A 371 18.80 18.80 20.30
N PRO A 372 18.69 19.13 21.60
CA PRO A 372 17.60 18.67 22.46
C PRO A 372 16.23 19.22 22.03
N ALA A 373 16.21 20.20 21.13
CA ALA A 373 15.02 20.76 20.50
C ALA A 373 14.33 19.75 19.56
N LEU A 374 15.08 18.85 18.92
CA LEU A 374 14.57 18.06 17.80
C LEU A 374 13.59 16.97 18.23
N ASN A 375 12.53 16.81 17.43
CA ASN A 375 11.59 15.71 17.56
C ASN A 375 12.07 14.47 16.79
N MET A 376 11.39 13.32 16.99
CA MET A 376 11.81 12.04 16.40
C MET A 376 11.87 12.06 14.86
N LYS A 377 10.98 12.85 14.23
CA LYS A 377 10.93 12.99 12.78
C LYS A 377 12.13 13.75 12.25
N GLU A 378 12.47 14.88 12.87
CA GLU A 378 13.63 15.68 12.48
C GLU A 378 14.93 14.90 12.68
N LEU A 379 15.07 14.18 13.80
CA LEU A 379 16.20 13.28 14.02
C LEU A 379 16.30 12.22 12.92
N ALA A 380 15.17 11.61 12.53
CA ALA A 380 15.12 10.59 11.50
C ALA A 380 15.49 11.12 10.11
N GLU A 381 15.08 12.35 9.79
CA GLU A 381 15.45 13.06 8.55
C GLU A 381 16.96 13.33 8.52
N LEU A 382 17.55 13.82 9.62
CA LEU A 382 18.99 14.09 9.71
C LEU A 382 19.86 12.84 9.52
N VAL A 383 19.44 11.71 10.09
CA VAL A 383 20.20 10.44 9.95
C VAL A 383 19.74 9.59 8.75
N ASN A 384 18.81 10.10 7.94
CA ASN A 384 18.23 9.44 6.76
C ASN A 384 17.71 8.01 7.04
N VAL A 385 16.95 7.85 8.13
CA VAL A 385 16.33 6.59 8.54
C VAL A 385 14.85 6.78 8.87
N SER A 386 14.13 5.71 9.19
CA SER A 386 12.76 5.83 9.67
C SER A 386 12.71 6.24 11.14
N GLU A 387 11.69 7.01 11.53
CA GLU A 387 11.43 7.38 12.94
C GLU A 387 11.44 6.17 13.89
N GLN A 388 10.92 5.04 13.41
CA GLN A 388 10.92 3.78 14.15
C GLN A 388 12.33 3.26 14.42
N THR A 389 13.26 3.43 13.48
CA THR A 389 14.66 2.99 13.64
C THR A 389 15.38 3.83 14.69
N VAL A 390 15.20 5.15 14.64
CA VAL A 390 15.73 6.09 15.66
C VAL A 390 15.15 5.75 17.03
N SER A 391 13.82 5.60 17.12
CA SER A 391 13.12 5.28 18.36
C SER A 391 13.59 3.96 18.98
N HIS A 392 13.73 2.89 18.20
CA HIS A 392 14.26 1.61 18.69
C HIS A 392 15.70 1.75 19.18
N ARG A 393 16.56 2.49 18.47
CA ARG A 393 17.94 2.72 18.91
C ARG A 393 18.02 3.52 20.19
N ILE A 394 17.27 4.62 20.32
CA ILE A 394 17.21 5.41 21.57
C ILE A 394 16.80 4.51 22.74
N LYS A 395 15.80 3.64 22.56
CA LYS A 395 15.39 2.68 23.60
C LYS A 395 16.50 1.72 23.97
N ARG A 396 17.21 1.18 22.97
CA ARG A 396 18.33 0.26 23.20
C ARG A 396 19.47 0.94 23.96
N ILE A 397 19.90 2.12 23.52
CA ILE A 397 20.94 2.90 24.19
C ILE A 397 20.56 3.19 25.65
N LYS A 398 19.29 3.50 25.94
CA LYS A 398 18.80 3.67 27.32
C LYS A 398 18.87 2.38 28.15
N ILE A 399 18.55 1.23 27.55
CA ILE A 399 18.67 -0.08 28.22
C ILE A 399 20.14 -0.39 28.54
N ASP A 400 21.04 -0.06 27.63
CA ASP A 400 22.48 -0.30 27.76
C ASP A 400 23.19 0.72 28.69
N GLY A 401 22.43 1.59 29.37
CA GLY A 401 22.96 2.57 30.33
C GLY A 401 23.53 3.85 29.73
N GLY A 402 23.32 4.08 28.42
CA GLY A 402 23.77 5.30 27.75
C GLY A 402 23.03 6.55 28.25
N ARG A 403 23.78 7.62 28.56
CA ARG A 403 23.24 8.93 28.95
C ARG A 403 22.68 9.66 27.72
N LEU A 404 21.35 9.70 27.59
CA LEU A 404 20.63 10.37 26.52
C LEU A 404 19.66 11.41 27.08
N ASN A 405 19.88 12.69 26.76
CA ASN A 405 18.99 13.79 27.15
C ASN A 405 17.77 13.92 26.22
N TYR A 406 17.17 12.78 25.82
CA TYR A 406 16.00 12.78 24.95
C TYR A 406 14.71 12.80 25.77
N ILE A 407 14.01 13.93 25.71
CA ILE A 407 12.63 14.10 26.20
C ILE A 407 11.68 13.82 25.04
N LYS A 408 10.76 12.87 25.23
CA LYS A 408 9.78 12.52 24.21
C LYS A 408 8.80 13.69 24.00
N LYS A 409 8.95 14.40 22.88
CA LYS A 409 8.03 15.47 22.50
C LYS A 409 6.85 14.87 21.74
N TYR A 410 5.66 15.06 22.27
CA TYR A 410 4.44 14.76 21.53
C TYR A 410 4.28 15.82 20.45
N GLN A 411 4.03 15.41 19.20
CA GLN A 411 3.65 16.36 18.16
C GLN A 411 2.41 17.11 18.67
N HIS A 412 2.57 18.38 19.01
CA HIS A 412 1.42 19.24 19.25
C HIS A 412 0.59 19.20 17.97
N MET A 413 -0.62 18.65 18.06
CA MET A 413 -1.62 18.81 17.02
C MET A 413 -1.73 20.31 16.78
N LYS A 414 -1.34 20.76 15.59
CA LYS A 414 -1.59 22.15 15.15
C LYS A 414 -3.08 22.39 15.32
N LEU A 415 -3.41 23.29 16.26
CA LEU A 415 -4.77 23.78 16.51
C LEU A 415 -5.32 24.47 15.26
#